data_AF-A0A3P8KRF9-F1
#
_entry.id   AF-A0A3P8KRF9-F1
#
_cell.length_a   1.000
_cell.length_b   1.000
_cell.length_c   1.000
_cell.angle_alpha   90.00
_cell.angle_beta   90.00
_cell.angle_gamma   90.00
#
_symmetry.space_group_name_H-M   'P 1'
#
loop_
_entity.id
_entity.type
_entity.pdbx_description
1 polymer ?
#
loop_
_entity_poly.entity_id
_entity_poly.type
_entity_poly.pdbx_seq_one_letter_code
_entity_poly.pdbx_strand_id
1 'polypeptide(L)'
;MLGRARQFLPTLGELNIIRCWSGFRAASQDGNPLIGPHPSRRGLWLALGHEGLGVTTAPASAELLCAQLLGEHGALAPDAWLPARLQKQEAIA
;
A
#
# COMPACT_ATOMS: atom_id res chain seq x y z
N MET A 1 -19.53 -12.94 5.83
CA MET A 1 -19.73 -11.88 4.80
C MET A 1 -21.13 -11.89 4.21
N LEU A 2 -21.61 -13.01 3.64
CA LEU A 2 -22.91 -13.07 2.94
C LEU A 2 -24.12 -12.73 3.83
N GLY A 3 -24.16 -13.24 5.07
CA GLY A 3 -25.22 -12.88 6.02
C GLY A 3 -25.29 -11.37 6.29
N ARG A 4 -24.13 -10.71 6.42
CA ARG A 4 -24.03 -9.25 6.58
C ARG A 4 -24.46 -8.52 5.30
N ALA A 5 -24.08 -9.01 4.12
CA ALA A 5 -24.50 -8.40 2.84
C ALA A 5 -26.02 -8.42 2.66
N ARG A 6 -26.69 -9.51 3.06
CA ARG A 6 -28.16 -9.65 3.00
C ARG A 6 -28.92 -8.69 3.91
N GLN A 7 -28.28 -8.17 4.96
CA GLN A 7 -28.89 -7.12 5.80
C GLN A 7 -29.03 -5.80 5.05
N PHE A 8 -28.14 -5.52 4.08
CA PHE A 8 -28.17 -4.32 3.25
C PHE A 8 -28.96 -4.51 1.96
N LEU A 9 -28.85 -5.69 1.34
CA LEU A 9 -29.55 -6.02 0.09
C LEU A 9 -30.12 -7.45 0.16
N PRO A 10 -31.36 -7.63 0.66
CA PRO A 10 -31.93 -8.95 0.93
C PRO A 10 -32.02 -9.86 -0.29
N THR A 11 -32.28 -9.30 -1.47
CA THR A 11 -32.42 -10.04 -2.75
C THR A 11 -31.13 -10.75 -3.18
N LEU A 12 -29.96 -10.39 -2.62
CA LEU A 12 -28.72 -11.15 -2.83
C LEU A 12 -28.84 -12.62 -2.38
N GLY A 13 -29.76 -12.93 -1.47
CA GLY A 13 -30.02 -14.30 -1.01
C GLY A 13 -30.61 -15.23 -2.06
N GLU A 14 -31.12 -14.69 -3.18
CA GLU A 14 -31.77 -15.45 -4.26
C GLU A 14 -30.82 -15.71 -5.44
N LEU A 15 -29.62 -15.11 -5.44
CA LEU A 15 -28.65 -15.21 -6.52
C LEU A 15 -27.66 -16.36 -6.31
N ASN A 16 -27.19 -16.94 -7.43
CA ASN A 16 -26.14 -17.95 -7.41
C ASN A 16 -24.75 -17.31 -7.21
N ILE A 17 -23.93 -17.92 -6.35
CA ILE A 17 -22.53 -17.52 -6.16
C ILE A 17 -21.69 -18.04 -7.32
N ILE A 18 -21.02 -17.14 -8.04
CA ILE A 18 -20.14 -17.51 -9.16
C ILE A 18 -18.79 -18.04 -8.65
N ARG A 19 -18.22 -17.42 -7.61
CA ARG A 19 -16.90 -17.77 -7.04
C ARG A 19 -16.72 -17.17 -5.65
N CYS A 20 -15.88 -17.81 -4.84
CA CYS A 20 -15.24 -17.20 -3.67
C CYS A 20 -13.72 -17.28 -3.83
N TRP A 21 -12.99 -16.26 -3.38
CA TRP A 21 -11.54 -16.27 -3.34
C TRP A 21 -11.03 -15.43 -2.16
N SER A 22 -9.76 -15.63 -1.85
CA SER A 22 -9.02 -14.84 -0.87
C SER A 22 -7.72 -14.35 -1.49
N GLY A 23 -7.15 -13.29 -0.92
CA GLY A 23 -5.85 -12.76 -1.30
C GLY A 23 -5.18 -12.09 -0.12
N PHE A 24 -3.86 -11.97 -0.18
CA PHE A 24 -3.09 -11.28 0.85
C PHE A 24 -3.13 -9.77 0.61
N ARG A 25 -3.29 -9.02 1.69
CA ARG A 25 -3.10 -7.57 1.68
C ARG A 25 -1.78 -7.27 2.36
N ALA A 26 -0.82 -6.78 1.58
CA ALA A 26 0.47 -6.38 2.12
C ALA A 26 0.31 -5.03 2.82
N ALA A 27 0.25 -5.05 4.14
CA ALA A 27 0.28 -3.86 4.98
C ALA A 27 1.69 -3.64 5.54
N SER A 28 2.11 -2.39 5.62
CA SER A 28 3.23 -1.99 6.48
C SER A 28 2.79 -1.94 7.95
N GLN A 29 3.76 -1.76 8.86
CA GLN A 29 3.48 -1.68 10.29
C GLN A 29 2.58 -0.50 10.69
N ASP A 30 2.66 0.62 9.97
CA ASP A 30 1.90 1.84 10.24
C ASP A 30 0.70 2.03 9.31
N GLY A 31 0.43 1.07 8.43
CA GLY A 31 -0.66 1.12 7.47
C GLY A 31 -0.42 2.00 6.23
N ASN A 32 0.71 2.72 6.15
CA ASN A 32 1.07 3.53 4.98
C ASN A 32 2.02 2.78 4.04
N PRO A 33 1.95 2.95 2.72
CA PRO A 33 2.90 2.29 1.82
C PRO A 33 4.34 2.79 2.05
N LEU A 34 5.30 1.95 1.67
CA LEU A 34 6.72 2.28 1.58
C LEU A 34 7.03 2.62 0.12
N ILE A 35 7.28 3.89 -0.18
CA ILE A 35 7.53 4.40 -1.52
C ILE A 35 8.82 5.23 -1.50
N GLY A 36 9.89 4.70 -2.08
CA GLY A 36 11.18 5.39 -2.15
C GLY A 36 12.38 4.48 -1.92
N PRO A 37 13.58 5.06 -1.69
CA PRO A 37 14.81 4.29 -1.58
C PRO A 37 14.86 3.48 -0.28
N HIS A 38 15.45 2.29 -0.33
CA HIS A 38 15.75 1.51 0.86
C HIS A 38 16.82 2.24 1.70
N PRO A 39 16.63 2.39 3.02
CA PRO A 39 17.45 3.31 3.80
C PRO A 39 18.91 2.90 3.93
N SER A 40 19.23 1.59 3.88
CA SER A 40 20.60 1.07 4.00
C SER A 40 21.14 0.35 2.77
N ARG A 41 20.35 0.22 1.68
CA ARG A 41 20.73 -0.58 0.50
C ARG A 41 20.68 0.30 -0.74
N ARG A 42 21.85 0.77 -1.18
CA ARG A 42 21.97 1.60 -2.39
C ARG A 42 21.41 0.86 -3.60
N GLY A 43 20.64 1.58 -4.43
CA GLY A 43 20.04 1.05 -5.64
C GLY A 43 18.77 0.20 -5.43
N LEU A 44 18.37 -0.10 -4.19
CA LEU A 44 17.11 -0.77 -3.90
C LEU A 44 16.00 0.26 -3.65
N TRP A 45 14.88 0.10 -4.33
CA TRP A 45 13.71 0.96 -4.22
C TRP A 45 12.47 0.14 -3.84
N LEU A 46 11.60 0.73 -3.04
CA LEU A 46 10.39 0.09 -2.53
C LEU A 46 9.16 0.80 -3.07
N ALA A 47 8.14 0.00 -3.40
CA ALA A 47 6.77 0.43 -3.70
C ALA A 47 5.83 -0.69 -3.22
N LEU A 48 5.68 -0.81 -1.91
CA LEU A 48 4.98 -1.93 -1.26
C LEU A 48 4.16 -1.47 -0.06
N GLY A 49 3.32 -2.33 0.50
CA GLY A 49 2.61 -2.04 1.75
C GLY A 49 1.30 -1.26 1.60
N HIS A 50 0.72 -1.22 0.39
CA HIS A 50 -0.51 -0.45 0.08
C HIS A 50 -1.82 -1.04 0.63
N GLU A 51 -1.78 -2.16 1.36
CA GLU A 51 -2.94 -2.87 1.90
C GLU A 51 -4.02 -3.08 0.80
N GLY A 52 -5.24 -2.62 1.04
CA GLY A 52 -6.40 -2.73 0.15
C GLY A 52 -6.62 -1.51 -0.73
N LEU A 53 -5.76 -0.49 -0.65
CA LEU A 53 -5.86 0.72 -1.47
C LEU A 53 -4.90 0.72 -2.67
N GLY A 54 -4.08 -0.32 -2.82
CA GLY A 54 -3.03 -0.38 -3.86
C GLY A 54 -3.52 -0.11 -5.29
N VAL A 55 -4.71 -0.58 -5.67
CA VAL A 55 -5.29 -0.30 -6.99
C VAL A 55 -5.61 1.20 -7.14
N THR A 56 -6.26 1.78 -6.14
CA THR A 56 -6.67 3.20 -6.15
C THR A 56 -5.45 4.13 -6.14
N THR A 57 -4.43 3.82 -5.35
CA THR A 57 -3.26 4.69 -5.14
C THR A 57 -2.10 4.41 -6.08
N ALA A 58 -2.20 3.42 -6.97
CA ALA A 58 -1.10 3.03 -7.87
C ALA A 58 -0.57 4.19 -8.72
N PRO A 59 -1.40 5.03 -9.38
CA PRO A 59 -0.90 6.13 -10.21
C PRO A 59 -0.09 7.15 -9.41
N ALA A 60 -0.63 7.62 -8.28
CA ALA A 60 0.06 8.56 -7.40
C ALA A 60 1.35 7.96 -6.80
N SER A 61 1.36 6.66 -6.51
CA SER A 61 2.57 5.97 -6.04
C SER A 61 3.66 5.94 -7.10
N ALA A 62 3.29 5.73 -8.37
CA ALA A 62 4.21 5.73 -9.50
C ALA A 62 4.78 7.13 -9.75
N GLU A 63 3.93 8.16 -9.76
CA GLU A 63 4.37 9.56 -9.89
C GLU A 63 5.37 9.95 -8.80
N LEU A 64 5.06 9.62 -7.54
CA LEU A 64 5.94 9.90 -6.41
C LEU A 64 7.28 9.15 -6.51
N LEU A 65 7.27 7.90 -6.95
CA LEU A 65 8.48 7.10 -7.12
C LEU A 65 9.34 7.63 -8.28
N CYS A 66 8.73 7.97 -9.42
CA CYS A 66 9.41 8.51 -10.59
C CYS A 66 10.05 9.87 -10.27
N ALA A 67 9.34 10.77 -9.58
CA ALA A 67 9.90 12.06 -9.16
C ALA A 67 11.15 11.87 -8.30
N GLN A 68 11.12 10.93 -7.35
CA GLN A 68 12.31 10.60 -6.54
C GLN A 68 13.46 10.01 -7.37
N LEU A 69 13.16 9.09 -8.30
CA LEU A 69 14.17 8.45 -9.16
C LEU A 69 14.87 9.43 -10.09
N LEU A 70 14.14 10.41 -10.61
CA LEU A 70 14.63 11.42 -11.56
C LEU A 70 15.21 12.67 -10.88
N GLY A 71 15.07 12.80 -9.56
CA GLY A 71 15.48 14.00 -8.83
C GLY A 71 14.60 15.22 -9.11
N GLU A 72 13.32 14.98 -9.44
CA GLU A 72 12.34 16.00 -9.78
C GLU A 72 11.48 16.39 -8.56
N HIS A 73 10.85 17.56 -8.65
CA HIS A 73 9.87 18.01 -7.65
C HIS A 73 8.50 17.42 -7.99
N GLY A 74 8.04 16.48 -7.18
CA GLY A 74 6.69 15.92 -7.28
C GLY A 74 5.62 16.84 -6.67
N ALA A 75 4.36 16.60 -7.02
CA ALA A 75 3.22 17.31 -6.44
C ALA A 75 2.97 16.98 -4.96
N LEU A 76 3.51 15.84 -4.49
CA LEU A 76 3.38 15.36 -3.11
C LEU A 76 4.76 15.27 -2.47
N ALA A 77 4.86 15.72 -1.21
CA ALA A 77 6.07 15.52 -0.40
C ALA A 77 6.18 14.03 0.01
N PRO A 78 7.35 13.37 -0.17
CA PRO A 78 7.47 11.93 0.02
C PRO A 78 7.56 11.49 1.48
N ASP A 79 7.79 12.41 2.42
CA ASP A 79 8.26 12.12 3.79
C ASP A 79 7.38 11.09 4.53
N ALA A 80 6.05 11.18 4.37
CA ALA A 80 5.10 10.26 4.99
C ALA A 80 5.20 8.82 4.48
N TRP A 81 5.79 8.60 3.30
CA TRP A 81 5.87 7.30 2.62
C TRP A 81 7.28 6.78 2.46
N LEU A 82 8.30 7.55 2.84
CA LEU A 82 9.69 7.09 2.78
C LEU A 82 9.89 5.81 3.62
N PRO A 83 10.59 4.79 3.10
CA PRO A 83 10.87 3.57 3.86
C PRO A 83 11.64 3.80 5.16
N ALA A 84 12.51 4.82 5.18
CA ALA A 84 13.34 5.17 6.32
C ALA A 84 12.53 5.44 7.60
N ARG A 85 11.26 5.86 7.48
CA ARG A 85 10.39 6.15 8.63
C ARG A 85 10.14 4.95 9.55
N LEU A 86 10.23 3.72 9.01
CA LEU A 86 10.02 2.48 9.76
C LEU A 86 11.33 1.82 10.18
N GLN A 87 12.48 2.41 9.86
CA GLN A 87 13.75 1.89 10.31
C GLN A 87 13.93 2.23 11.79
N LYS A 88 13.84 1.23 12.67
CA LYS A 88 14.29 1.38 14.05
C LYS A 88 15.82 1.53 14.04
N GLN A 89 16.33 2.57 14.69
CA GLN A 89 17.75 2.61 15.05
C GLN A 89 18.00 1.49 16.06
N GLU A 90 18.77 0.49 15.69
CA GLU A 90 19.36 -0.40 16.69
C GLU A 90 20.38 0.44 17.47
N ALA A 91 20.01 0.83 18.68
CA ALA A 91 20.97 1.39 19.62
C ALA A 91 22.00 0.29 19.92
N ILE A 92 23.23 0.50 19.47
CA ILE A 92 24.36 -0.34 19.87
C ILE A 92 24.54 -0.12 21.38
N ALA A 93 24.23 -1.15 22.16
CA ALA A 93 24.56 -1.23 23.59
C ALA A 93 26.03 -1.58 23.78
#